data_AF-A0A7T1MPL6-F1
#
_entry.id   AF-A0A7T1MPL6-F1
#
_cell.length_a   1.000
_cell.length_b   1.000
_cell.length_c   1.000
_cell.angle_alpha   90.00
_cell.angle_beta   90.00
_cell.angle_gamma   90.00
#
_symmetry.space_group_name_H-M   'P 1'
#
loop_
_entity.id
_entity.type
_entity.pdbx_description
1 polymer ?
#
loop_
_entity_poly.entity_id
_entity_poly.type
_entity_poly.pdbx_seq_one_letter_code
_entity_poly.pdbx_strand_id
1 'polypeptide(L)'
;MPADLPPMGCADRWSWLQRLRHQPELVAEDWLAALEAGVLGADQDLLAVLAERLDPPAQLRMLRWWRQQAKPDPALPAQVLRHLDGASAAWLLEQLAAGPAALAAELPPAVAAALLPLLGHQRQRQAWPVLQAWLQAPIARHLRRSALEGVARGLSVWPRAQLRVVLSALAAGLDTQLAATAVDLLARLPGARRALVPLGLRQLDPQVAERLGRRLAAIPARPLLLVVHGRMGGGLPAELVALAAELERRRGAPVRLQALSALAPPAPQELLLGDLGDQPLTLVPLLLLPGGHVRHDLPAIARHWAGFARLQRIPFLGAWPRWQAALAVELAGLGPRDSQGFAVPLLLHHPLEGPLAGRYLATLERRTGCRCLATPYSAEHLAELQLSLSAPALPLVLAANRLTDQLADQVGPPLLQRPLLHQLLLAELEALP
;
A
#
# COMPACT_ATOMS: atom_id res chain seq x y z
N MET A 1 -15.03 -26.39 -44.35
CA MET A 1 -14.38 -27.36 -43.45
C MET A 1 -12.92 -26.96 -43.23
N PRO A 2 -12.22 -27.49 -42.21
CA PRO A 2 -10.80 -27.21 -41.98
C PRO A 2 -9.93 -27.35 -43.23
N ALA A 3 -10.18 -28.38 -44.03
CA ALA A 3 -9.47 -28.66 -45.29
C ALA A 3 -9.64 -27.59 -46.39
N ASP A 4 -10.66 -26.73 -46.29
CA ASP A 4 -10.95 -25.69 -47.29
C ASP A 4 -10.31 -24.34 -46.94
N LEU A 5 -9.52 -24.27 -45.85
CA LEU A 5 -8.89 -23.03 -45.41
C LEU A 5 -7.87 -22.56 -46.47
N PRO A 6 -8.04 -21.36 -47.08
CA PRO A 6 -7.08 -20.85 -48.04
C PRO A 6 -5.71 -20.64 -47.39
N PRO A 7 -4.58 -20.92 -48.07
CA PRO A 7 -3.26 -20.82 -47.47
C PRO A 7 -2.90 -19.39 -47.07
N MET A 8 -1.97 -19.26 -46.12
CA MET A 8 -1.37 -17.98 -45.73
C MET A 8 -0.88 -17.19 -46.96
N GLY A 9 -1.20 -15.89 -47.01
CA GLY A 9 -0.86 -15.01 -48.14
C GLY A 9 -1.84 -15.02 -49.32
N CYS A 10 -2.85 -15.90 -49.32
CA CYS A 10 -3.91 -15.88 -50.33
C CYS A 10 -4.84 -14.67 -50.12
N ALA A 11 -5.17 -13.96 -51.21
CA ALA A 11 -6.06 -12.79 -51.18
C ALA A 11 -7.45 -13.12 -50.60
N ASP A 12 -7.94 -14.35 -50.82
CA ASP A 12 -9.26 -14.78 -50.38
C ASP A 12 -9.31 -15.19 -48.91
N ARG A 13 -8.15 -15.39 -48.25
CA ARG A 13 -8.08 -15.93 -46.88
C ARG A 13 -8.81 -15.06 -45.88
N TRP A 14 -8.65 -13.73 -45.96
CA TRP A 14 -9.31 -12.80 -45.04
C TRP A 14 -10.83 -12.85 -45.15
N SER A 15 -11.36 -12.73 -46.37
CA SER A 15 -12.81 -12.81 -46.63
C SER A 15 -13.38 -14.16 -46.22
N TRP A 16 -12.60 -15.23 -46.39
CA TRP A 16 -12.96 -16.57 -45.94
C TRP A 16 -13.05 -16.65 -44.40
N LEU A 17 -12.04 -16.15 -43.68
CA LEU A 17 -12.02 -16.11 -42.21
C LEU A 17 -13.14 -15.25 -41.62
N GLN A 18 -13.51 -14.15 -42.27
CA GLN A 18 -14.66 -13.33 -41.85
C GLN A 18 -15.99 -14.11 -41.98
N ARG A 19 -16.17 -14.88 -43.06
CA ARG A 19 -17.34 -15.75 -43.19
C ARG A 19 -17.36 -16.84 -42.12
N LEU A 20 -16.20 -17.46 -41.85
CA LEU A 20 -16.07 -18.45 -40.77
C LEU A 20 -16.45 -17.85 -39.41
N ARG A 21 -15.98 -16.64 -39.10
CA ARG A 21 -16.29 -15.94 -37.85
C ARG A 21 -17.79 -15.71 -37.67
N HIS A 22 -18.52 -15.45 -38.75
CA HIS A 22 -19.96 -15.21 -38.72
C HIS A 22 -20.81 -16.47 -38.86
N GLN A 23 -20.19 -17.65 -39.03
CA GLN A 23 -20.91 -18.90 -39.09
C GLN A 23 -21.43 -19.29 -37.69
N PRO A 24 -22.75 -19.48 -37.51
CA PRO A 24 -23.31 -19.81 -36.21
C PRO A 24 -22.97 -21.25 -35.77
N GLU A 25 -22.93 -22.19 -36.71
CA GLU A 25 -22.73 -23.63 -36.49
C GLU A 25 -21.26 -24.07 -36.54
N LEU A 26 -20.31 -23.20 -36.18
CA LEU A 26 -18.91 -23.57 -36.18
C LEU A 26 -18.63 -24.62 -35.09
N VAL A 27 -18.38 -25.87 -35.50
CA VAL A 27 -17.98 -26.96 -34.62
C VAL A 27 -16.50 -26.82 -34.30
N ALA A 28 -16.16 -26.26 -33.13
CA ALA A 28 -14.77 -26.04 -32.73
C ALA A 28 -13.92 -27.32 -32.70
N GLU A 29 -14.54 -28.46 -32.38
CA GLU A 29 -13.87 -29.76 -32.27
C GLU A 29 -13.13 -30.17 -33.56
N ASP A 30 -13.76 -30.01 -34.72
CA ASP A 30 -13.18 -30.38 -36.01
C ASP A 30 -11.91 -29.56 -36.32
N TRP A 31 -11.91 -28.29 -35.91
CA TRP A 31 -10.78 -27.37 -36.08
C TRP A 31 -9.64 -27.71 -35.13
N LEU A 32 -9.96 -28.03 -33.87
CA LEU A 32 -8.97 -28.45 -32.87
C LEU A 32 -8.30 -29.77 -33.26
N ALA A 33 -9.08 -30.75 -33.71
CA ALA A 33 -8.56 -32.03 -34.19
C ALA A 33 -7.63 -31.84 -35.40
N ALA A 34 -7.98 -30.94 -36.34
CA ALA A 34 -7.13 -30.64 -37.50
C ALA A 34 -5.81 -29.94 -37.12
N LEU A 35 -5.81 -29.06 -36.11
CA LEU A 35 -4.60 -28.44 -35.56
C LEU A 35 -3.72 -29.49 -34.85
N GLU A 36 -4.32 -30.35 -34.03
CA GLU A 36 -3.60 -31.39 -33.28
C GLU A 36 -2.97 -32.43 -34.21
N ALA A 37 -3.66 -32.79 -35.29
CA ALA A 37 -3.16 -33.70 -36.32
C ALA A 37 -2.09 -33.06 -37.24
N GLY A 38 -1.82 -31.75 -37.10
CA GLY A 38 -0.88 -31.01 -37.95
C GLY A 38 -1.38 -30.80 -39.39
N VAL A 39 -2.68 -31.02 -39.65
CA VAL A 39 -3.31 -30.75 -40.95
C VAL A 39 -3.40 -29.24 -41.18
N LEU A 40 -3.61 -28.47 -40.11
CA LEU A 40 -3.62 -27.01 -40.12
C LEU A 40 -2.46 -26.43 -39.32
N GLY A 41 -1.91 -25.32 -39.83
CA GLY A 41 -1.00 -24.48 -39.06
C GLY A 41 -1.73 -23.67 -38.00
N ALA A 42 -1.04 -23.36 -36.89
CA ALA A 42 -1.53 -22.48 -35.84
C ALA A 42 -1.41 -21.00 -36.23
N ASP A 43 -1.91 -20.64 -37.41
CA ASP A 43 -1.80 -19.29 -37.95
C ASP A 43 -2.56 -18.28 -37.07
N GLN A 44 -1.97 -17.10 -36.84
CA GLN A 44 -2.53 -16.11 -35.91
C GLN A 44 -3.95 -15.64 -36.31
N ASP A 45 -4.22 -15.52 -37.61
CA ASP A 45 -5.52 -15.08 -38.12
C ASP A 45 -6.62 -16.14 -37.91
N LEU A 46 -6.29 -17.41 -38.07
CA LEU A 46 -7.17 -18.53 -37.75
C LEU A 46 -7.44 -18.60 -36.24
N LEU A 47 -6.38 -18.54 -35.42
CA LEU A 47 -6.52 -18.57 -33.96
C LEU A 47 -7.36 -17.41 -33.42
N ALA A 48 -7.23 -16.22 -34.02
CA ALA A 48 -8.05 -15.07 -33.66
C ALA A 48 -9.56 -15.32 -33.87
N VAL A 49 -9.93 -16.04 -34.94
CA VAL A 49 -11.32 -16.44 -35.22
C VAL A 49 -11.77 -17.56 -34.29
N LEU A 50 -10.96 -18.61 -34.14
CA LEU A 50 -11.33 -19.77 -33.33
C LEU A 50 -11.46 -19.43 -31.85
N ALA A 51 -10.55 -18.61 -31.28
CA ALA A 51 -10.54 -18.28 -29.86
C ALA A 51 -11.81 -17.59 -29.36
N GLU A 52 -12.61 -16.98 -30.23
CA GLU A 52 -13.93 -16.43 -29.88
C GLU A 52 -15.00 -17.50 -29.63
N ARG A 53 -14.73 -18.75 -30.06
CA ARG A 53 -15.67 -19.87 -30.01
C ARG A 53 -15.22 -20.98 -29.07
N LEU A 54 -14.01 -20.91 -28.53
CA LEU A 54 -13.50 -21.93 -27.62
C LEU A 54 -14.11 -21.77 -26.23
N ASP A 55 -14.78 -22.81 -25.76
CA ASP A 55 -15.16 -22.91 -24.35
C ASP A 55 -13.92 -23.17 -23.46
N PRO A 56 -14.04 -23.07 -22.12
CA PRO A 56 -12.89 -23.25 -21.25
C PRO A 56 -12.17 -24.61 -21.39
N PRO A 57 -12.86 -25.77 -21.51
CA PRO A 57 -12.22 -27.04 -21.81
C PRO A 57 -11.39 -27.04 -23.10
N ALA A 58 -11.92 -26.46 -24.18
CA ALA A 58 -11.21 -26.35 -25.45
C ALA A 58 -9.98 -25.43 -25.36
N GLN A 59 -10.06 -24.32 -24.61
CA GLN A 59 -8.91 -23.44 -24.37
C GLN A 59 -7.80 -24.19 -23.62
N LEU A 60 -8.15 -24.93 -22.57
CA LEU A 60 -7.18 -25.73 -21.81
C LEU A 60 -6.56 -26.84 -22.67
N ARG A 61 -7.36 -27.50 -23.51
CA ARG A 61 -6.86 -28.50 -24.47
C ARG A 61 -5.83 -27.89 -25.41
N MET A 62 -6.12 -26.73 -26.00
CA MET A 62 -5.17 -26.01 -26.85
C MET A 62 -3.88 -25.62 -26.12
N LEU A 63 -3.97 -25.16 -24.86
CA LEU A 63 -2.79 -24.84 -24.06
C LEU A 63 -1.92 -26.08 -23.79
N ARG A 64 -2.54 -27.23 -23.51
CA ARG A 64 -1.83 -28.49 -23.30
C ARG A 64 -1.16 -28.97 -24.58
N TRP A 65 -1.87 -28.93 -25.70
CA TRP A 65 -1.30 -29.24 -27.02
C TRP A 65 -0.12 -28.32 -27.35
N TRP A 66 -0.29 -27.00 -27.19
CA TRP A 66 0.77 -26.02 -27.39
C TRP A 66 2.01 -26.35 -26.56
N ARG A 67 1.83 -26.71 -25.29
CA ARG A 67 2.93 -27.04 -24.37
C ARG A 67 3.73 -28.28 -24.78
N GLN A 68 3.12 -29.19 -25.53
CA GLN A 68 3.74 -30.43 -26.03
C GLN A 68 4.53 -30.22 -27.32
N GLN A 69 4.39 -29.07 -28.00
CA GLN A 69 5.13 -28.81 -29.23
C GLN A 69 6.64 -28.70 -28.97
N ALA A 70 7.45 -29.15 -29.93
CA ALA A 70 8.91 -29.05 -29.84
C ALA A 70 9.41 -27.60 -29.87
N LYS A 71 8.70 -26.71 -30.58
CA LYS A 71 8.98 -25.27 -30.69
C LYS A 71 7.69 -24.47 -30.53
N PRO A 72 7.18 -24.33 -29.31
CA PRO A 72 5.91 -23.67 -29.05
C PRO A 72 5.99 -22.18 -29.41
N ASP A 73 5.01 -21.67 -30.17
CA ASP A 73 4.88 -20.24 -30.44
C ASP A 73 4.49 -19.48 -29.16
N PRO A 74 5.34 -18.59 -28.60
CA PRO A 74 5.04 -17.88 -27.36
C PRO A 74 3.81 -16.96 -27.46
N ALA A 75 3.32 -16.62 -28.64
CA ALA A 75 2.15 -15.76 -28.82
C ALA A 75 0.81 -16.51 -28.61
N LEU A 76 0.77 -17.81 -28.84
CA LEU A 76 -0.47 -18.60 -28.86
C LEU A 76 -1.24 -18.57 -27.53
N PRO A 77 -0.62 -18.76 -26.34
CA PRO A 77 -1.37 -18.85 -25.09
C PRO A 77 -2.24 -17.62 -24.81
N ALA A 78 -1.74 -16.42 -25.13
CA ALA A 78 -2.47 -15.18 -24.93
C ALA A 78 -3.62 -14.95 -25.93
N GLN A 79 -3.60 -15.63 -27.08
CA GLN A 79 -4.67 -15.57 -28.08
C GLN A 79 -5.83 -16.50 -27.72
N VAL A 80 -5.47 -17.68 -27.19
CA VAL A 80 -6.41 -18.77 -26.86
C VAL A 80 -7.11 -18.53 -25.53
N LEU A 81 -6.37 -18.22 -24.46
CA LEU A 81 -6.94 -18.14 -23.12
C LEU A 81 -7.66 -16.80 -22.92
N ARG A 82 -8.97 -16.76 -23.19
CA ARG A 82 -9.83 -15.57 -23.09
C ARG A 82 -10.78 -15.61 -21.90
N HIS A 83 -11.10 -16.80 -21.41
CA HIS A 83 -12.08 -16.99 -20.35
C HIS A 83 -11.39 -17.22 -18.99
N LEU A 84 -12.05 -16.75 -17.94
CA LEU A 84 -11.67 -17.06 -16.57
C LEU A 84 -12.24 -18.44 -16.20
N ASP A 85 -11.38 -19.37 -15.83
CA ASP A 85 -11.82 -20.69 -15.39
C ASP A 85 -10.83 -21.32 -14.40
N GLY A 86 -11.36 -22.13 -13.48
CA GLY A 86 -10.57 -22.75 -12.42
C GLY A 86 -9.58 -23.80 -12.91
N ALA A 87 -9.91 -24.56 -13.95
CA ALA A 87 -9.07 -25.64 -14.48
C ALA A 87 -7.87 -25.08 -15.24
N SER A 88 -8.04 -24.06 -16.10
CA SER A 88 -6.89 -23.39 -16.72
C SER A 88 -6.00 -22.71 -15.69
N ALA A 89 -6.59 -22.08 -14.67
CA ALA A 89 -5.80 -21.47 -13.61
C ALA A 89 -4.99 -22.50 -12.80
N ALA A 90 -5.60 -23.64 -12.44
CA ALA A 90 -4.91 -24.73 -11.76
C ALA A 90 -3.78 -25.32 -12.61
N TRP A 91 -4.04 -25.52 -13.91
CA TRP A 91 -3.01 -26.00 -14.83
C TRP A 91 -1.85 -25.00 -14.98
N LEU A 92 -2.12 -23.69 -15.11
CA LEU A 92 -1.08 -22.66 -15.16
C LEU A 92 -0.23 -22.64 -13.89
N LEU A 93 -0.87 -22.81 -12.73
CA LEU A 93 -0.18 -22.90 -11.44
C LEU A 93 0.76 -24.11 -11.41
N GLU A 94 0.26 -25.28 -11.80
CA GLU A 94 1.05 -26.52 -11.87
C GLU A 94 2.28 -26.35 -12.76
N GLN A 95 2.11 -25.77 -13.96
CA GLN A 95 3.21 -25.54 -14.90
C GLN A 95 4.30 -24.58 -14.38
N LEU A 96 3.97 -23.69 -13.43
CA LEU A 96 4.86 -22.65 -12.92
C LEU A 96 5.26 -22.85 -11.45
N ALA A 97 4.73 -23.88 -10.78
CA ALA A 97 4.86 -24.12 -9.34
C ALA A 97 6.31 -24.39 -8.91
N ALA A 98 7.08 -25.12 -9.73
CA ALA A 98 8.50 -25.38 -9.48
C ALA A 98 9.35 -24.08 -9.52
N GLY A 99 8.78 -22.99 -10.04
CA GLY A 99 9.35 -21.67 -9.99
C GLY A 99 10.58 -21.48 -10.91
N PRO A 100 11.33 -20.39 -10.70
CA PRO A 100 12.49 -20.06 -11.54
C PRO A 100 13.62 -21.08 -11.52
N ALA A 101 13.69 -21.93 -10.49
CA ALA A 101 14.71 -22.98 -10.37
C ALA A 101 14.56 -24.10 -11.42
N ALA A 102 13.35 -24.30 -11.95
CA ALA A 102 13.06 -25.31 -12.98
C ALA A 102 13.38 -24.84 -14.42
N LEU A 103 13.86 -23.60 -14.57
CA LEU A 103 14.36 -23.11 -15.86
C LEU A 103 15.51 -24.02 -16.35
N ALA A 104 15.55 -24.27 -17.65
CA ALA A 104 16.49 -25.15 -18.37
C ALA A 104 16.28 -26.67 -18.24
N ALA A 105 15.71 -27.17 -17.13
CA ALA A 105 15.45 -28.61 -16.97
C ALA A 105 14.05 -29.04 -17.44
N GLU A 106 13.02 -28.28 -17.07
CA GLU A 106 11.62 -28.70 -17.26
C GLU A 106 10.78 -27.64 -17.97
N LEU A 107 11.13 -26.36 -17.81
CA LEU A 107 10.37 -25.24 -18.33
C LEU A 107 11.26 -24.30 -19.18
N PRO A 108 11.11 -24.32 -20.51
CA PRO A 108 11.81 -23.38 -21.39
C PRO A 108 11.47 -21.91 -21.04
N PRO A 109 12.43 -20.97 -21.07
CA PRO A 109 12.18 -19.57 -20.75
C PRO A 109 11.06 -18.92 -21.58
N ALA A 110 10.97 -19.23 -22.87
CA ALA A 110 9.92 -18.70 -23.75
C ALA A 110 8.51 -19.17 -23.31
N VAL A 111 8.40 -20.42 -22.84
CA VAL A 111 7.14 -20.98 -22.32
C VAL A 111 6.78 -20.28 -21.00
N ALA A 112 7.74 -20.14 -20.07
CA ALA A 112 7.50 -19.41 -18.83
C ALA A 112 7.05 -17.96 -19.09
N ALA A 113 7.73 -17.26 -20.01
CA ALA A 113 7.41 -15.89 -20.39
C ALA A 113 5.98 -15.74 -20.95
N ALA A 114 5.48 -16.73 -21.68
CA ALA A 114 4.13 -16.74 -22.25
C ALA A 114 3.05 -17.07 -21.20
N LEU A 115 3.35 -17.92 -20.21
CA LEU A 115 2.38 -18.35 -19.20
C LEU A 115 2.24 -17.38 -18.01
N LEU A 116 3.31 -16.68 -17.63
CA LEU A 116 3.31 -15.78 -16.46
C LEU A 116 2.22 -14.67 -16.53
N PRO A 117 1.98 -13.98 -17.66
CA PRO A 117 0.89 -13.02 -17.75
C PRO A 117 -0.50 -13.64 -17.56
N LEU A 118 -0.67 -14.92 -17.94
CA LEU A 118 -1.94 -15.63 -17.88
C LEU A 118 -2.36 -15.97 -16.45
N LEU A 119 -1.41 -16.18 -15.53
CA LEU A 119 -1.73 -16.27 -14.10
C LEU A 119 -2.47 -15.02 -13.61
N GLY A 120 -2.05 -13.86 -14.10
CA GLY A 120 -2.71 -12.59 -13.83
C GLY A 120 -4.07 -12.45 -14.47
N HIS A 121 -4.20 -12.89 -15.71
CA HIS A 121 -5.47 -12.93 -16.43
C HIS A 121 -6.51 -13.78 -15.69
N GLN A 122 -6.13 -14.96 -15.17
CA GLN A 122 -7.04 -15.86 -14.45
C GLN A 122 -7.49 -15.35 -13.08
N ARG A 123 -6.82 -14.32 -12.53
CA ARG A 123 -7.22 -13.61 -11.29
C ARG A 123 -7.41 -14.52 -10.06
N GLN A 124 -6.73 -15.67 -10.01
CA GLN A 124 -6.75 -16.56 -8.84
C GLN A 124 -5.72 -16.11 -7.81
N ARG A 125 -6.17 -15.71 -6.61
CA ARG A 125 -5.30 -15.21 -5.52
C ARG A 125 -4.15 -16.17 -5.15
N GLN A 126 -4.36 -17.47 -5.37
CA GLN A 126 -3.40 -18.55 -5.15
C GLN A 126 -2.14 -18.41 -6.03
N ALA A 127 -2.21 -17.67 -7.14
CA ALA A 127 -1.08 -17.43 -8.05
C ALA A 127 -0.10 -16.37 -7.55
N TRP A 128 -0.46 -15.61 -6.51
CA TRP A 128 0.40 -14.54 -6.00
C TRP A 128 1.81 -15.03 -5.56
N PRO A 129 1.96 -16.09 -4.74
CA PRO A 129 3.28 -16.56 -4.33
C PRO A 129 4.17 -16.97 -5.51
N VAL A 130 3.59 -17.56 -6.56
CA VAL A 130 4.31 -17.92 -7.79
C VAL A 130 4.81 -16.65 -8.47
N LEU A 131 3.93 -15.69 -8.79
CA LEU A 131 4.33 -14.43 -9.44
C LEU A 131 5.38 -13.67 -8.62
N GLN A 132 5.25 -13.66 -7.29
CA GLN A 132 6.23 -13.06 -6.39
C GLN A 132 7.61 -13.73 -6.51
N ALA A 133 7.66 -15.07 -6.50
CA ALA A 133 8.92 -15.80 -6.63
C ALA A 133 9.63 -15.48 -7.96
N TRP A 134 8.89 -15.47 -9.08
CA TRP A 134 9.43 -15.12 -10.39
C TRP A 134 9.91 -13.66 -10.49
N LEU A 135 9.21 -12.73 -9.83
CA LEU A 135 9.61 -11.31 -9.80
C LEU A 135 10.89 -11.05 -9.00
N GLN A 136 11.09 -11.79 -7.91
CA GLN A 136 12.19 -11.59 -6.97
C GLN A 136 13.45 -12.39 -7.32
N ALA A 137 13.33 -13.43 -8.14
CA ALA A 137 14.45 -14.26 -8.52
C ALA A 137 15.49 -13.52 -9.39
N PRO A 138 16.78 -13.87 -9.29
CA PRO A 138 17.86 -13.31 -10.09
C PRO A 138 17.90 -13.94 -11.50
N ILE A 139 16.79 -13.82 -12.25
CA ILE A 139 16.62 -14.37 -13.59
C ILE A 139 16.60 -13.28 -14.67
N ALA A 140 16.59 -13.71 -15.94
CA ALA A 140 16.56 -12.83 -17.09
C ALA A 140 15.46 -11.77 -17.00
N ARG A 141 15.78 -10.53 -17.36
CA ARG A 141 14.89 -9.35 -17.26
C ARG A 141 13.53 -9.58 -17.91
N HIS A 142 13.48 -10.21 -19.09
CA HIS A 142 12.23 -10.44 -19.81
C HIS A 142 11.25 -11.33 -19.03
N LEU A 143 11.74 -12.34 -18.30
CA LEU A 143 10.90 -13.20 -17.45
C LEU A 143 10.30 -12.42 -16.29
N ARG A 144 11.12 -11.58 -15.64
CA ARG A 144 10.64 -10.69 -14.57
C ARG A 144 9.61 -9.70 -15.10
N ARG A 145 9.77 -9.20 -16.32
CA ARG A 145 8.77 -8.35 -17.01
C ARG A 145 7.47 -9.11 -17.28
N SER A 146 7.52 -10.35 -17.78
CA SER A 146 6.34 -11.19 -17.96
C SER A 146 5.61 -11.47 -16.63
N ALA A 147 6.36 -11.73 -15.55
CA ALA A 147 5.77 -11.88 -14.21
C ALA A 147 5.12 -10.56 -13.73
N LEU A 148 5.75 -9.42 -13.99
CA LEU A 148 5.20 -8.09 -13.65
C LEU A 148 3.94 -7.79 -14.45
N GLU A 149 3.85 -8.22 -15.70
CA GLU A 149 2.64 -8.13 -16.51
C GLU A 149 1.51 -8.99 -15.91
N GLY A 150 1.82 -10.21 -15.45
CA GLY A 150 0.88 -11.03 -14.68
C GLY A 150 0.38 -10.29 -13.43
N VAL A 151 1.28 -9.64 -12.69
CA VAL A 151 0.89 -8.79 -11.56
C VAL A 151 0.00 -7.64 -12.00
N ALA A 152 0.29 -6.98 -13.12
CA ALA A 152 -0.50 -5.87 -13.64
C ALA A 152 -1.92 -6.29 -14.08
N ARG A 153 -2.07 -7.46 -14.72
CA ARG A 153 -3.36 -8.00 -15.19
C ARG A 153 -4.27 -8.37 -14.03
N GLY A 154 -3.71 -8.95 -12.96
CA GLY A 154 -4.48 -9.33 -11.77
C GLY A 154 -4.45 -8.33 -10.61
N LEU A 155 -4.03 -7.08 -10.83
CA LEU A 155 -3.70 -6.10 -9.78
C LEU A 155 -4.74 -5.99 -8.65
N SER A 156 -6.03 -6.14 -8.97
CA SER A 156 -7.14 -6.00 -8.03
C SER A 156 -7.35 -7.18 -7.09
N VAL A 157 -6.82 -8.37 -7.40
CA VAL A 157 -7.06 -9.61 -6.64
C VAL A 157 -5.90 -10.01 -5.72
N TRP A 158 -4.74 -9.35 -5.86
CA TRP A 158 -3.55 -9.68 -5.09
C TRP A 158 -3.62 -9.20 -3.63
N PRO A 159 -2.91 -9.87 -2.70
CA PRO A 159 -2.78 -9.40 -1.32
C PRO A 159 -2.10 -8.02 -1.27
N ARG A 160 -2.91 -6.96 -1.07
CA ARG A 160 -2.46 -5.56 -1.18
C ARG A 160 -1.23 -5.21 -0.35
N ALA A 161 -1.13 -5.74 0.87
CA ALA A 161 0.01 -5.48 1.75
C ALA A 161 1.32 -6.04 1.16
N GLN A 162 1.31 -7.30 0.73
CA GLN A 162 2.48 -7.94 0.12
C GLN A 162 2.81 -7.33 -1.24
N LEU A 163 1.78 -7.05 -2.06
CA LEU A 163 1.93 -6.40 -3.35
C LEU A 163 2.65 -5.05 -3.23
N ARG A 164 2.25 -4.20 -2.28
CA ARG A 164 2.92 -2.92 -2.04
C ARG A 164 4.39 -3.10 -1.68
N VAL A 165 4.72 -4.04 -0.81
CA VAL A 165 6.11 -4.32 -0.41
C VAL A 165 6.94 -4.71 -1.62
N VAL A 166 6.46 -5.66 -2.43
CA VAL A 166 7.17 -6.14 -3.63
C VAL A 166 7.34 -5.01 -4.65
N LEU A 167 6.28 -4.27 -4.97
CA LEU A 167 6.36 -3.18 -5.94
C LEU A 167 7.23 -2.02 -5.45
N SER A 168 7.19 -1.66 -4.17
CA SER A 168 8.08 -0.62 -3.60
C SER A 168 9.55 -1.05 -3.64
N ALA A 169 9.84 -2.34 -3.44
CA ALA A 169 11.19 -2.88 -3.59
C ALA A 169 11.65 -2.83 -5.06
N LEU A 170 10.79 -3.23 -6.01
CA LEU A 170 11.09 -3.14 -7.45
C LEU A 170 11.29 -1.69 -7.92
N ALA A 171 10.44 -0.76 -7.45
CA ALA A 171 10.53 0.66 -7.78
C ALA A 171 11.85 1.31 -7.31
N ALA A 172 12.47 0.76 -6.27
CA ALA A 172 13.77 1.21 -5.76
C ALA A 172 14.95 0.36 -6.28
N GLY A 173 14.70 -0.58 -7.19
CA GLY A 173 15.73 -1.43 -7.78
C GLY A 173 16.51 -0.75 -8.90
N LEU A 174 17.60 -1.38 -9.32
CA LEU A 174 18.49 -0.89 -10.38
C LEU A 174 17.95 -1.09 -11.81
N ASP A 175 16.88 -1.86 -11.98
CA ASP A 175 16.27 -2.07 -13.29
C ASP A 175 15.24 -0.99 -13.59
N THR A 176 15.63 0.02 -14.37
CA THR A 176 14.83 1.21 -14.71
C THR A 176 13.45 0.85 -15.27
N GLN A 177 13.35 -0.18 -16.10
CA GLN A 177 12.08 -0.54 -16.75
C GLN A 177 11.11 -1.24 -15.78
N LEU A 178 11.61 -2.18 -14.98
CA LEU A 178 10.81 -2.81 -13.92
C LEU A 178 10.39 -1.77 -12.87
N ALA A 179 11.31 -0.88 -12.50
CA ALA A 179 11.06 0.17 -11.51
C ALA A 179 9.98 1.15 -11.96
N ALA A 180 10.06 1.65 -13.20
CA ALA A 180 9.05 2.54 -13.77
C ALA A 180 7.66 1.89 -13.83
N THR A 181 7.60 0.62 -14.23
CA THR A 181 6.34 -0.15 -14.26
C THR A 181 5.79 -0.34 -12.84
N ALA A 182 6.65 -0.62 -11.86
CA ALA A 182 6.25 -0.77 -10.46
C ALA A 182 5.67 0.53 -9.88
N VAL A 183 6.26 1.69 -10.22
CA VAL A 183 5.71 3.01 -9.86
C VAL A 183 4.30 3.20 -10.45
N ASP A 184 4.10 2.84 -11.71
CA ASP A 184 2.78 2.92 -12.35
C ASP A 184 1.74 2.00 -11.68
N LEU A 185 2.14 0.79 -11.28
CA LEU A 185 1.27 -0.13 -10.58
C LEU A 185 0.94 0.33 -9.16
N LEU A 186 1.91 0.87 -8.42
CA LEU A 186 1.69 1.48 -7.11
C LEU A 186 0.70 2.65 -7.20
N ALA A 187 0.80 3.48 -8.23
CA ALA A 187 -0.10 4.61 -8.47
C ALA A 187 -1.57 4.17 -8.68
N ARG A 188 -1.80 2.95 -9.17
CA ARG A 188 -3.14 2.37 -9.39
C ARG A 188 -3.74 1.74 -8.13
N LEU A 189 -2.98 1.59 -7.05
CA LEU A 189 -3.49 1.01 -5.81
C LEU A 189 -4.24 2.06 -4.97
N PRO A 190 -5.31 1.67 -4.23
CA PRO A 190 -5.95 2.57 -3.28
C PRO A 190 -4.92 3.11 -2.30
N GLY A 191 -4.95 4.41 -1.97
CA GLY A 191 -3.98 5.03 -1.07
C GLY A 191 -2.54 5.02 -1.59
N ALA A 192 -2.35 5.13 -2.91
CA ALA A 192 -1.06 5.10 -3.61
C ALA A 192 0.01 6.01 -3.01
N ARG A 193 -0.35 7.22 -2.53
CA ARG A 193 0.58 8.16 -1.88
C ARG A 193 1.39 7.51 -0.76
N ARG A 194 0.78 6.62 0.03
CA ARG A 194 1.46 5.88 1.11
C ARG A 194 2.62 5.00 0.64
N ALA A 195 2.60 4.55 -0.61
CA ALA A 195 3.67 3.77 -1.20
C ALA A 195 4.62 4.62 -2.05
N LEU A 196 4.12 5.69 -2.68
CA LEU A 196 4.89 6.52 -3.60
C LEU A 196 5.74 7.59 -2.89
N VAL A 197 5.19 8.29 -1.89
CA VAL A 197 5.92 9.37 -1.19
C VAL A 197 7.26 8.87 -0.59
N PRO A 198 7.32 7.72 0.10
CA PRO A 198 8.60 7.21 0.63
C PRO A 198 9.65 6.89 -0.45
N LEU A 199 9.26 6.68 -1.70
CA LEU A 199 10.21 6.44 -2.80
C LEU A 199 10.96 7.73 -3.17
N GLY A 200 10.36 8.91 -2.98
CA GLY A 200 11.01 10.19 -3.25
C GLY A 200 12.20 10.48 -2.33
N LEU A 201 12.29 9.78 -1.19
CA LEU A 201 13.43 9.85 -0.27
C LEU A 201 14.59 8.93 -0.67
N ARG A 202 14.41 8.10 -1.71
CA ARG A 202 15.44 7.18 -2.19
C ARG A 202 16.18 7.78 -3.38
N GLN A 203 17.41 7.35 -3.57
CA GLN A 203 18.13 7.59 -4.82
C GLN A 203 17.54 6.68 -5.90
N LEU A 204 16.76 7.27 -6.80
CA LEU A 204 16.14 6.59 -7.93
C LEU A 204 16.87 6.97 -9.23
N ASP A 205 16.80 6.10 -10.21
CA ASP A 205 17.13 6.44 -11.60
C ASP A 205 16.34 7.70 -12.03
N PRO A 206 16.94 8.66 -12.76
CA PRO A 206 16.27 9.91 -13.14
C PRO A 206 14.94 9.72 -13.87
N GLN A 207 14.84 8.72 -14.75
CA GLN A 207 13.60 8.44 -15.48
C GLN A 207 12.50 7.91 -14.55
N VAL A 208 12.89 7.10 -13.55
CA VAL A 208 11.97 6.59 -12.52
C VAL A 208 11.53 7.72 -11.60
N ALA A 209 12.45 8.62 -11.21
CA ALA A 209 12.15 9.79 -10.39
C ALA A 209 11.17 10.73 -11.10
N GLU A 210 11.39 11.01 -12.40
CA GLU A 210 10.47 11.81 -13.21
C GLU A 210 9.09 11.14 -13.33
N ARG A 211 9.06 9.83 -13.54
CA ARG A 211 7.81 9.05 -13.57
C ARG A 211 7.08 9.11 -12.24
N LEU A 212 7.79 8.97 -11.12
CA LEU A 212 7.26 9.11 -9.77
C LEU A 212 6.65 10.50 -9.55
N GLY A 213 7.36 11.56 -9.95
CA GLY A 213 6.88 12.95 -9.88
C GLY A 213 5.57 13.14 -10.65
N ARG A 214 5.50 12.65 -11.90
CA ARG A 214 4.27 12.69 -12.71
C ARG A 214 3.11 11.94 -12.05
N ARG A 215 3.38 10.78 -11.43
CA ARG A 215 2.34 10.03 -10.72
C ARG A 215 1.87 10.77 -9.48
N LEU A 216 2.78 11.29 -8.65
CA LEU A 216 2.42 12.07 -7.46
C LEU A 216 1.61 13.34 -7.81
N ALA A 217 1.93 14.01 -8.93
CA ALA A 217 1.17 15.15 -9.43
C ALA A 217 -0.27 14.77 -9.84
N ALA A 218 -0.47 13.56 -10.40
CA ALA A 218 -1.79 13.06 -10.77
C ALA A 218 -2.64 12.57 -9.57
N ILE A 219 -2.03 12.40 -8.39
CA ILE A 219 -2.70 12.09 -7.12
C ILE A 219 -2.35 13.14 -6.06
N PRO A 220 -2.81 14.39 -6.25
CA PRO A 220 -2.43 15.50 -5.38
C PRO A 220 -2.80 15.23 -3.92
N ALA A 221 -1.98 15.75 -3.01
CA ALA A 221 -2.26 15.72 -1.59
C ALA A 221 -3.54 16.50 -1.28
N ARG A 222 -4.34 15.99 -0.35
CA ARG A 222 -5.51 16.71 0.16
C ARG A 222 -5.14 17.62 1.32
N PRO A 223 -5.96 18.66 1.54
CA PRO A 223 -5.89 19.47 2.76
C PRO A 223 -6.00 18.61 4.02
N LEU A 224 -5.19 18.94 5.02
CA LEU A 224 -5.21 18.30 6.33
C LEU A 224 -5.70 19.27 7.40
N LEU A 225 -6.60 18.80 8.25
CA LEU A 225 -6.94 19.43 9.52
C LEU A 225 -6.34 18.61 10.66
N LEU A 226 -5.24 19.07 11.22
CA LEU A 226 -4.58 18.51 12.38
C LEU A 226 -5.27 19.00 13.65
N VAL A 227 -5.95 18.10 14.35
CA VAL A 227 -6.62 18.41 15.62
C VAL A 227 -5.67 18.07 16.77
N VAL A 228 -5.33 19.07 17.57
CA VAL A 228 -4.37 18.99 18.68
C VAL A 228 -5.05 19.41 19.97
N HIS A 229 -4.52 19.01 21.13
CA HIS A 229 -5.11 19.43 22.40
C HIS A 229 -5.06 20.96 22.59
N GLY A 230 -3.91 21.58 22.28
CA GLY A 230 -3.67 23.01 22.47
C GLY A 230 -3.32 23.37 23.91
N ARG A 231 -3.17 24.67 24.15
CA ARG A 231 -2.95 25.31 25.46
C ARG A 231 -4.22 26.05 25.90
N MET A 232 -4.30 26.46 27.16
CA MET A 232 -5.42 27.27 27.65
C MET A 232 -5.72 28.44 26.71
N GLY A 233 -7.00 28.68 26.40
CA GLY A 233 -7.44 29.72 25.47
C GLY A 233 -7.23 29.38 23.98
N GLY A 234 -6.90 28.14 23.62
CA GLY A 234 -6.74 27.71 22.23
C GLY A 234 -5.33 27.90 21.64
N GLY A 235 -4.34 28.27 22.46
CA GLY A 235 -2.96 28.48 21.99
C GLY A 235 -2.34 27.20 21.39
N LEU A 236 -1.62 27.35 20.27
CA LEU A 236 -0.94 26.23 19.61
C LEU A 236 0.54 26.15 20.03
N PRO A 237 1.07 24.97 20.44
CA PRO A 237 2.50 24.80 20.68
C PRO A 237 3.35 25.06 19.44
N ALA A 238 4.51 25.71 19.61
CA ALA A 238 5.36 26.15 18.51
C ALA A 238 5.84 24.97 17.64
N GLU A 239 6.12 23.82 18.24
CA GLU A 239 6.59 22.62 17.52
C GLU A 239 5.50 22.05 16.60
N LEU A 240 4.23 22.17 16.99
CA LEU A 240 3.10 21.75 16.15
C LEU A 240 2.87 22.72 14.98
N VAL A 241 3.06 24.02 15.21
CA VAL A 241 3.02 25.04 14.15
C VAL A 241 4.15 24.81 13.14
N ALA A 242 5.38 24.59 13.63
CA ALA A 242 6.53 24.27 12.78
C ALA A 242 6.32 22.98 11.98
N LEU A 243 5.81 21.91 12.63
CA LEU A 243 5.46 20.66 11.97
C LEU A 243 4.43 20.89 10.84
N ALA A 244 3.38 21.67 11.10
CA ALA A 244 2.34 21.95 10.10
C ALA A 244 2.88 22.73 8.90
N ALA A 245 3.71 23.76 9.14
CA ALA A 245 4.34 24.54 8.07
C ALA A 245 5.29 23.69 7.21
N GLU A 246 6.11 22.85 7.85
CA GLU A 246 6.99 21.93 7.13
C GLU A 246 6.21 20.89 6.31
N LEU A 247 5.13 20.35 6.90
CA LEU A 247 4.27 19.38 6.24
C LEU A 247 3.53 20.00 5.04
N GLU A 248 3.03 21.23 5.16
CA GLU A 248 2.41 21.97 4.05
C GLU A 248 3.38 22.14 2.88
N ARG A 249 4.60 22.58 3.18
CA ARG A 249 5.67 22.75 2.17
C ARG A 249 5.99 21.44 1.45
N ARG A 250 6.12 20.33 2.17
CA ARG A 250 6.43 19.01 1.57
C ARG A 250 5.27 18.45 0.75
N ARG A 251 4.05 18.60 1.25
CA ARG A 251 2.85 18.06 0.60
C ARG A 251 2.41 18.89 -0.60
N GLY A 252 2.73 20.18 -0.62
CA GLY A 252 2.18 21.14 -1.58
C GLY A 252 0.66 21.28 -1.42
N ALA A 253 0.14 21.06 -0.21
CA ALA A 253 -1.29 21.11 0.09
C ALA A 253 -1.52 21.69 1.49
N PRO A 254 -2.64 22.40 1.72
CA PRO A 254 -2.90 23.08 2.98
C PRO A 254 -2.85 22.16 4.21
N VAL A 255 -2.19 22.60 5.27
CA VAL A 255 -2.19 21.94 6.58
C VAL A 255 -2.63 22.96 7.63
N ARG A 256 -3.72 22.66 8.33
CA ARG A 256 -4.33 23.54 9.32
C ARG A 256 -4.35 22.89 10.68
N LEU A 257 -4.25 23.71 11.71
CA LEU A 257 -4.27 23.28 13.10
C LEU A 257 -5.56 23.76 13.76
N GLN A 258 -6.21 22.87 14.51
CA GLN A 258 -7.31 23.22 15.40
C GLN A 258 -7.00 22.72 16.80
N ALA A 259 -6.95 23.64 17.76
CA ALA A 259 -6.86 23.32 19.18
C ALA A 259 -8.22 22.91 19.74
N LEU A 260 -8.27 21.86 20.56
CA LEU A 260 -9.47 21.46 21.31
C LEU A 260 -9.79 22.43 22.45
N SER A 261 -8.77 23.09 23.00
CA SER A 261 -8.89 24.06 24.09
C SER A 261 -9.42 25.43 23.66
N ALA A 262 -9.75 25.62 22.38
CA ALA A 262 -10.37 26.84 21.88
C ALA A 262 -11.84 26.92 22.35
N LEU A 263 -12.29 28.14 22.69
CA LEU A 263 -13.66 28.40 23.17
C LEU A 263 -14.73 28.04 22.14
N ALA A 264 -14.39 28.12 20.86
CA ALA A 264 -15.25 27.74 19.74
C ALA A 264 -14.39 27.14 18.61
N PRO A 265 -14.96 26.26 17.76
CA PRO A 265 -14.27 25.85 16.54
C PRO A 265 -14.04 27.10 15.66
N PRO A 266 -12.84 27.25 15.07
CA PRO A 266 -12.56 28.35 14.16
C PRO A 266 -13.48 28.27 12.95
N ALA A 267 -13.81 29.43 12.35
CA ALA A 267 -14.66 29.44 11.18
C ALA A 267 -13.96 28.71 10.02
N PRO A 268 -14.68 27.92 9.20
CA PRO A 268 -14.08 27.23 8.07
C PRO A 268 -13.29 28.15 7.14
N GLN A 269 -13.74 29.39 6.95
CA GLN A 269 -13.08 30.40 6.12
C GLN A 269 -11.76 30.90 6.71
N GLU A 270 -11.59 30.84 8.03
CA GLU A 270 -10.35 31.25 8.72
C GLU A 270 -9.24 30.21 8.57
N LEU A 271 -9.62 28.93 8.47
CA LEU A 271 -8.67 27.85 8.28
C LEU A 271 -8.50 27.46 6.81
N LEU A 272 -9.56 27.49 6.01
CA LEU A 272 -9.51 27.14 4.60
C LEU A 272 -9.20 28.42 3.83
N LEU A 273 -7.92 28.62 3.46
CA LEU A 273 -7.50 29.69 2.57
C LEU A 273 -8.08 29.43 1.16
N GLY A 274 -9.37 29.75 0.96
CA GLY A 274 -10.10 29.58 -0.29
C GLY A 274 -11.21 28.52 -0.24
N ASP A 275 -12.02 28.50 -1.31
CA ASP A 275 -13.03 27.46 -1.52
C ASP A 275 -12.32 26.11 -1.72
N LEU A 276 -12.60 25.15 -0.84
CA LEU A 276 -12.12 23.77 -0.98
C LEU A 276 -12.69 23.10 -2.25
N GLY A 277 -13.73 23.69 -2.84
CA GLY A 277 -14.54 23.08 -3.89
C GLY A 277 -15.01 21.69 -3.43
N ASP A 278 -14.96 20.72 -4.33
CA ASP A 278 -15.29 19.33 -4.03
C ASP A 278 -14.14 18.53 -3.38
N GLN A 279 -13.03 19.18 -3.00
CA GLN A 279 -11.89 18.45 -2.44
C GLN A 279 -12.19 17.95 -1.02
N PRO A 280 -12.00 16.64 -0.73
CA PRO A 280 -12.25 16.11 0.59
C PRO A 280 -11.17 16.55 1.58
N LEU A 281 -11.60 17.05 2.74
CA LEU A 281 -10.74 17.42 3.87
C LEU A 281 -10.38 16.17 4.68
N THR A 282 -9.11 15.99 5.04
CA THR A 282 -8.71 14.90 5.94
C THR A 282 -8.49 15.41 7.37
N LEU A 283 -9.30 14.94 8.32
CA LEU A 283 -9.15 15.24 9.74
C LEU A 283 -8.23 14.23 10.41
N VAL A 284 -7.16 14.73 11.02
CA VAL A 284 -6.10 13.97 11.66
C VAL A 284 -6.02 14.34 13.15
N PRO A 285 -6.47 13.47 14.06
CA PRO A 285 -6.35 13.75 15.48
C PRO A 285 -4.96 13.40 16.01
N LEU A 286 -4.16 14.41 16.35
CA LEU A 286 -2.86 14.26 16.98
C LEU A 286 -3.01 14.12 18.51
N LEU A 287 -3.85 13.17 18.92
CA LEU A 287 -4.07 12.80 20.32
C LEU A 287 -3.45 11.43 20.59
N LEU A 288 -2.87 11.25 21.78
CA LEU A 288 -2.10 10.05 22.13
C LEU A 288 -2.91 8.98 22.87
N LEU A 289 -4.02 9.37 23.50
CA LEU A 289 -4.81 8.53 24.40
C LEU A 289 -6.30 8.61 24.07
N PRO A 290 -7.08 7.53 24.25
CA PRO A 290 -8.52 7.50 23.98
C PRO A 290 -9.35 8.12 25.13
N GLY A 291 -8.98 9.33 25.57
CA GLY A 291 -9.67 10.07 26.64
C GLY A 291 -10.99 10.73 26.17
N GLY A 292 -11.56 11.58 27.03
CA GLY A 292 -12.81 12.31 26.75
C GLY A 292 -12.79 13.05 25.42
N HIS A 293 -11.68 13.72 25.10
CA HIS A 293 -11.47 14.39 23.82
C HIS A 293 -11.65 13.51 22.59
N VAL A 294 -11.06 12.30 22.60
CA VAL A 294 -11.18 11.37 21.47
C VAL A 294 -12.63 10.87 21.32
N ARG A 295 -13.31 10.69 22.46
CA ARG A 295 -14.63 10.06 22.54
C ARG A 295 -15.79 11.02 22.29
N HIS A 296 -15.66 12.29 22.66
CA HIS A 296 -16.77 13.25 22.65
C HIS A 296 -16.46 14.45 21.74
N ASP A 297 -15.31 15.10 21.91
CA ASP A 297 -14.99 16.34 21.18
C ASP A 297 -14.64 16.07 19.72
N LEU A 298 -13.84 15.04 19.42
CA LEU A 298 -13.52 14.69 18.04
C LEU A 298 -14.76 14.35 17.19
N PRO A 299 -15.73 13.54 17.66
CA PRO A 299 -17.00 13.38 16.94
C PRO A 299 -17.78 14.68 16.75
N ALA A 300 -17.78 15.60 17.71
CA ALA A 300 -18.45 16.90 17.58
C ALA A 300 -17.78 17.76 16.51
N ILE A 301 -16.45 17.87 16.54
CA ILE A 301 -15.65 18.58 15.54
C ILE A 301 -15.86 17.96 14.15
N ALA A 302 -15.83 16.63 14.04
CA ALA A 302 -16.07 15.95 12.78
C ALA A 302 -17.46 16.25 12.20
N ARG A 303 -18.51 16.30 13.04
CA ARG A 303 -19.87 16.69 12.61
C ARG A 303 -19.92 18.14 12.13
N HIS A 304 -19.25 19.05 12.82
CA HIS A 304 -19.16 20.45 12.41
C HIS A 304 -18.52 20.56 11.01
N TRP A 305 -17.34 19.97 10.81
CA TRP A 305 -16.63 20.04 9.52
C TRP A 305 -17.33 19.30 8.38
N ALA A 306 -18.07 18.23 8.68
CA ALA A 306 -18.87 17.53 7.67
C ALA A 306 -19.98 18.40 7.05
N GLY A 307 -20.39 19.49 7.72
CA GLY A 307 -21.32 20.47 7.17
C GLY A 307 -20.70 21.39 6.09
N PHE A 308 -19.38 21.44 5.99
CA PHE A 308 -18.65 22.35 5.09
C PHE A 308 -17.80 21.63 4.05
N ALA A 309 -17.40 20.38 4.31
CA ALA A 309 -16.53 19.62 3.41
C ALA A 309 -16.82 18.12 3.47
N ARG A 310 -16.47 17.41 2.40
CA ARG A 310 -16.45 15.94 2.41
C ARG A 310 -15.31 15.44 3.31
N LEU A 311 -15.65 15.13 4.56
CA LEU A 311 -14.67 14.80 5.58
C LEU A 311 -14.20 13.34 5.52
N GLN A 312 -12.88 13.13 5.48
CA GLN A 312 -12.25 11.85 5.77
C GLN A 312 -11.58 11.92 7.15
N ARG A 313 -12.11 11.19 8.13
CA ARG A 313 -11.48 11.09 9.45
C ARG A 313 -10.55 9.89 9.52
N ILE A 314 -9.34 10.09 10.07
CA ILE A 314 -8.44 8.98 10.43
C ILE A 314 -8.41 8.76 11.95
N PRO A 315 -7.98 7.57 12.42
CA PRO A 315 -7.83 7.31 13.86
C PRO A 315 -6.88 8.29 14.53
N PHE A 316 -7.05 8.50 15.84
CA PHE A 316 -6.11 9.32 16.62
C PHE A 316 -4.70 8.72 16.60
N LEU A 317 -3.67 9.56 16.69
CA LEU A 317 -2.26 9.18 16.58
C LEU A 317 -1.88 7.98 17.46
N GLY A 318 -2.34 7.98 18.71
CA GLY A 318 -2.09 6.87 19.64
C GLY A 318 -2.58 5.50 19.15
N ALA A 319 -3.59 5.44 18.26
CA ALA A 319 -4.08 4.18 17.68
C ALA A 319 -3.23 3.67 16.51
N TRP A 320 -2.24 4.42 16.03
CA TRP A 320 -1.48 4.04 14.84
C TRP A 320 -0.46 2.95 15.18
N PRO A 321 -0.49 1.78 14.51
CA PRO A 321 0.43 0.69 14.83
C PRO A 321 1.91 1.07 14.71
N ARG A 322 2.27 1.86 13.68
CA ARG A 322 3.65 2.32 13.48
C ARG A 322 4.10 3.30 14.56
N TRP A 323 3.20 4.15 15.03
CA TRP A 323 3.47 5.07 16.15
C TRP A 323 3.75 4.29 17.44
N GLN A 324 2.90 3.32 17.77
CA GLN A 324 3.11 2.47 18.94
C GLN A 324 4.40 1.64 18.86
N ALA A 325 4.76 1.15 17.66
CA ALA A 325 6.03 0.46 17.45
C ALA A 325 7.23 1.40 17.65
N ALA A 326 7.17 2.65 17.19
CA ALA A 326 8.25 3.62 17.41
C ALA A 326 8.34 4.07 18.87
N LEU A 327 7.22 4.18 19.59
CA LEU A 327 7.23 4.37 21.04
C LEU A 327 7.95 3.23 21.76
N ALA A 328 7.73 1.98 21.33
CA ALA A 328 8.44 0.83 21.89
C ALA A 328 9.96 0.92 21.65
N VAL A 329 10.38 1.37 20.47
CA VAL A 329 11.81 1.59 20.16
C VAL A 329 12.41 2.69 21.02
N GLU A 330 11.71 3.83 21.18
CA GLU A 330 12.14 4.92 22.06
C GLU A 330 12.28 4.46 23.51
N LEU A 331 11.29 3.75 24.03
CA LEU A 331 11.32 3.20 25.39
C LEU A 331 12.48 2.22 25.59
N ALA A 332 12.71 1.32 24.64
CA ALA A 332 13.85 0.40 24.69
C ALA A 332 15.21 1.11 24.68
N GLY A 333 15.28 2.32 24.12
CA GLY A 333 16.48 3.17 24.12
C GLY A 333 16.72 3.95 25.42
N LEU A 334 15.76 4.01 26.34
CA LEU A 334 15.88 4.76 27.61
C LEU A 334 16.55 3.97 28.75
N GLY A 335 16.71 2.65 28.64
CA GLY A 335 17.37 1.82 29.66
C GLY A 335 18.83 1.46 29.31
N PRO A 336 19.73 1.24 30.30
CA PRO A 336 21.09 0.74 30.04
C PRO A 336 21.12 -0.76 29.66
N ARG A 337 22.20 -1.17 28.99
CA ARG A 337 22.54 -2.58 28.67
C ARG A 337 23.45 -3.27 29.71
N ASP A 338 23.83 -2.59 30.81
CA ASP A 338 24.90 -3.06 31.70
C ASP A 338 24.44 -3.50 33.10
N SER A 339 25.32 -4.27 33.74
CA SER A 339 25.15 -5.42 34.64
C SER A 339 24.54 -5.19 36.05
N GLN A 340 23.91 -4.05 36.35
CA GLN A 340 23.52 -3.70 37.73
C GLN A 340 22.02 -3.66 38.06
N GLY A 341 21.15 -4.13 37.17
CA GLY A 341 19.75 -4.45 37.51
C GLY A 341 18.69 -3.75 36.65
N PHE A 342 17.59 -4.46 36.43
CA PHE A 342 16.53 -4.12 35.50
C PHE A 342 15.54 -3.11 36.09
N ALA A 343 15.58 -1.86 35.65
CA ALA A 343 14.46 -0.93 35.80
C ALA A 343 13.74 -0.81 34.45
N VAL A 344 12.58 -1.44 34.32
CA VAL A 344 11.73 -1.33 33.11
C VAL A 344 11.27 0.12 32.98
N PRO A 345 11.48 0.80 31.83
CA PRO A 345 11.06 2.17 31.65
C PRO A 345 9.56 2.36 31.88
N LEU A 346 9.19 3.54 32.40
CA LEU A 346 7.81 3.91 32.67
C LEU A 346 7.25 4.78 31.54
N LEU A 347 5.99 4.54 31.18
CA LEU A 347 5.25 5.37 30.25
C LEU A 347 4.26 6.24 31.01
N LEU A 348 4.60 7.51 31.22
CA LEU A 348 3.76 8.43 31.97
C LEU A 348 2.61 8.91 31.08
N HIS A 349 1.39 8.96 31.60
CA HIS A 349 0.21 9.39 30.85
C HIS A 349 -0.74 10.22 31.71
N HIS A 350 -1.49 11.15 31.10
CA HIS A 350 -2.55 11.84 31.82
C HIS A 350 -3.59 10.83 32.37
N PRO A 351 -4.18 11.03 33.56
CA PRO A 351 -5.24 10.18 34.07
C PRO A 351 -6.37 9.99 33.05
N LEU A 352 -6.81 8.74 32.90
CA LEU A 352 -7.88 8.33 32.01
C LEU A 352 -8.93 7.55 32.79
N GLU A 353 -10.18 7.70 32.42
CA GLU A 353 -11.31 7.03 33.07
C GLU A 353 -12.01 6.01 32.16
N GLY A 354 -12.50 4.94 32.78
CA GLY A 354 -13.38 3.96 32.17
C GLY A 354 -12.68 2.76 31.50
N PRO A 355 -13.46 1.74 31.11
CA PRO A 355 -12.93 0.43 30.69
C PRO A 355 -12.20 0.48 29.34
N LEU A 356 -12.54 1.42 28.46
CA LEU A 356 -11.85 1.58 27.17
C LEU A 356 -10.39 2.02 27.38
N ALA A 357 -10.17 2.96 28.30
CA ALA A 357 -8.83 3.43 28.65
C ALA A 357 -7.99 2.29 29.21
N GLY A 358 -8.54 1.52 30.17
CA GLY A 358 -7.87 0.34 30.72
C GLY A 358 -7.45 -0.68 29.66
N ARG A 359 -8.35 -1.03 28.73
CA ARG A 359 -8.02 -1.95 27.61
C ARG A 359 -6.94 -1.40 26.68
N TYR A 360 -6.99 -0.10 26.41
CA TYR A 360 -5.98 0.56 25.57
C TYR A 360 -4.61 0.55 26.25
N LEU A 361 -4.53 0.94 27.52
CA LEU A 361 -3.28 0.95 28.30
C LEU A 361 -2.68 -0.46 28.38
N ALA A 362 -3.47 -1.48 28.74
CA ALA A 362 -3.00 -2.87 28.77
C ALA A 362 -2.50 -3.38 27.39
N THR A 363 -3.04 -2.83 26.29
CA THR A 363 -2.54 -3.14 24.95
C THR A 363 -1.25 -2.40 24.64
N LEU A 364 -1.14 -1.14 25.06
CA LEU A 364 0.06 -0.33 24.90
C LEU A 364 1.23 -0.89 25.72
N GLU A 365 0.98 -1.32 26.96
CA GLU A 365 1.98 -2.00 27.81
C GLU A 365 2.49 -3.27 27.14
N ARG A 366 1.61 -4.13 26.62
CA ARG A 366 2.02 -5.34 25.89
C ARG A 366 2.85 -5.05 24.64
N ARG A 367 2.57 -3.95 23.93
CA ARG A 367 3.30 -3.58 22.71
C ARG A 367 4.65 -2.92 22.99
N THR A 368 4.76 -2.23 24.11
CA THR A 368 5.97 -1.48 24.47
C THR A 368 6.87 -2.22 25.45
N GLY A 369 6.35 -3.26 26.13
CA GLY A 369 7.04 -3.95 27.22
C GLY A 369 7.19 -3.09 28.48
N CYS A 370 6.55 -1.92 28.53
CA CYS A 370 6.72 -0.93 29.59
C CYS A 370 5.41 -0.72 30.35
N ARG A 371 5.50 -0.35 31.62
CA ARG A 371 4.32 -0.10 32.46
C ARG A 371 3.80 1.32 32.24
N CYS A 372 2.49 1.47 32.11
CA CYS A 372 1.82 2.76 32.03
C CYS A 372 1.54 3.29 33.45
N LEU A 373 1.93 4.54 33.71
CA LEU A 373 1.69 5.20 34.98
C LEU A 373 0.86 6.48 34.77
N ALA A 374 -0.26 6.56 35.46
CA ALA A 374 -1.09 7.76 35.47
C ALA A 374 -0.36 8.89 36.22
N THR A 375 -0.31 10.07 35.62
CA THR A 375 0.40 11.22 36.14
C THR A 375 -0.41 12.48 35.79
N PRO A 376 -1.00 13.18 36.78
CA PRO A 376 -1.78 14.39 36.52
C PRO A 376 -0.88 15.51 36.02
N TYR A 377 -0.92 15.80 34.73
CA TYR A 377 -0.10 16.85 34.11
C TYR A 377 -0.52 18.28 34.49
N SER A 378 -1.60 18.40 35.28
CA SER A 378 -2.16 19.64 35.80
C SER A 378 -1.65 20.02 37.19
N ALA A 379 -0.79 19.21 37.82
CA ALA A 379 -0.18 19.53 39.11
C ALA A 379 0.53 20.90 39.05
N GLU A 380 0.34 21.73 40.08
CA GLU A 380 0.95 23.05 40.17
C GLU A 380 2.36 22.98 40.74
N HIS A 381 2.62 21.98 41.60
CA HIS A 381 3.93 21.73 42.20
C HIS A 381 4.40 20.29 41.93
N LEU A 382 5.71 20.14 41.68
CA LEU A 382 6.38 18.85 41.48
C LEU A 382 6.13 17.85 42.62
N ALA A 383 5.96 18.34 43.85
CA ALA A 383 5.64 17.52 45.02
C ALA A 383 4.27 16.82 44.93
N GLU A 384 3.32 17.38 44.17
CA GLU A 384 1.98 16.82 43.95
C GLU A 384 2.01 15.63 42.99
N LEU A 385 3.03 15.55 42.12
CA LEU A 385 3.19 14.42 41.21
C LEU A 385 3.56 13.14 41.96
N GLN A 386 4.14 13.25 43.17
CA GLN A 386 4.63 12.13 44.00
C GLN A 386 5.41 11.06 43.19
N LEU A 387 6.03 11.48 42.08
CA LEU A 387 6.73 10.60 41.17
C LEU A 387 8.15 10.39 41.68
N SER A 388 8.35 9.38 42.53
CA SER A 388 9.68 8.82 42.75
C SER A 388 10.04 7.93 41.55
N LEU A 389 10.63 8.52 40.52
CA LEU A 389 11.10 7.78 39.35
C LEU A 389 12.40 7.05 39.69
N SER A 390 12.29 5.79 40.10
CA SER A 390 13.44 4.87 40.24
C SER A 390 13.84 4.24 38.90
N ALA A 391 13.12 4.55 37.83
CA ALA A 391 13.31 4.04 36.48
C ALA A 391 13.26 5.18 35.45
N PRO A 392 13.91 5.05 34.29
CA PRO A 392 13.74 5.98 33.17
C PRO A 392 12.26 6.11 32.79
N ALA A 393 11.82 7.31 32.44
CA ALA A 393 10.43 7.59 32.12
C ALA A 393 10.28 8.31 30.79
N LEU A 394 9.21 7.99 30.06
CA LEU A 394 8.79 8.66 28.85
C LEU A 394 7.39 9.26 29.04
N PRO A 395 7.23 10.59 28.94
CA PRO A 395 5.91 11.21 29.04
C PRO A 395 5.18 11.11 27.69
N LEU A 396 3.93 10.64 27.71
CA LEU A 396 3.02 10.68 26.55
C LEU A 396 2.50 12.10 26.30
N VAL A 397 3.42 12.97 25.93
CA VAL A 397 3.20 14.39 25.68
C VAL A 397 3.74 14.71 24.30
N LEU A 398 2.84 15.10 23.38
CA LEU A 398 3.22 15.29 21.97
C LEU A 398 4.15 16.49 21.78
N ALA A 399 3.83 17.63 22.40
CA ALA A 399 4.58 18.89 22.32
C ALA A 399 4.80 19.47 23.72
N ALA A 400 5.76 20.39 23.89
CA ALA A 400 6.16 20.88 25.21
C ALA A 400 4.98 21.39 26.06
N ASN A 401 4.94 20.90 27.30
CA ASN A 401 4.01 21.32 28.33
C ASN A 401 4.74 21.49 29.68
N ARG A 402 4.00 21.92 30.70
CA ARG A 402 4.54 22.15 32.06
C ARG A 402 5.36 20.98 32.59
N LEU A 403 4.92 19.74 32.36
CA LEU A 403 5.64 18.55 32.82
C LEU A 403 7.01 18.43 32.15
N THR A 404 7.07 18.50 30.81
CA THR A 404 8.34 18.35 30.09
C THR A 404 9.26 19.55 30.28
N ASP A 405 8.71 20.72 30.60
CA ASP A 405 9.50 21.92 30.89
C ASP A 405 10.11 21.87 32.30
N GLN A 406 9.35 21.43 33.31
CA GLN A 406 9.81 21.38 34.70
C GLN A 406 10.64 20.13 35.05
N LEU A 407 10.43 19.02 34.35
CA LEU A 407 11.10 17.74 34.58
C LEU A 407 11.98 17.31 33.41
N ALA A 408 12.43 18.24 32.57
CA ALA A 408 13.21 17.94 31.36
C ALA A 408 14.38 16.96 31.64
N ASP A 409 15.09 17.14 32.74
CA ASP A 409 16.23 16.30 33.14
C ASP A 409 15.84 14.86 33.54
N GLN A 410 14.59 14.65 33.97
CA GLN A 410 14.11 13.36 34.50
C GLN A 410 13.30 12.57 33.47
N VAL A 411 12.47 13.25 32.67
CA VAL A 411 11.56 12.62 31.70
C VAL A 411 11.98 12.84 30.25
N GLY A 412 13.01 13.65 30.03
CA GLY A 412 13.51 14.00 28.71
C GLY A 412 12.53 14.88 27.92
N PRO A 413 12.81 15.08 26.62
CA PRO A 413 12.02 15.95 25.78
C PRO A 413 10.66 15.34 25.39
N PRO A 414 9.66 16.18 25.04
CA PRO A 414 8.38 15.74 24.49
C PRO A 414 8.56 14.94 23.20
N LEU A 415 7.52 14.19 22.81
CA LEU A 415 7.62 13.19 21.74
C LEU A 415 7.98 13.80 20.37
N LEU A 416 7.54 15.02 20.03
CA LEU A 416 7.90 15.66 18.76
C LEU A 416 9.35 16.17 18.69
N GLN A 417 10.02 16.30 19.82
CA GLN A 417 11.43 16.70 19.85
C GLN A 417 12.36 15.47 19.74
N ARG A 418 11.80 14.25 19.77
CA ARG A 418 12.53 13.00 19.57
C ARG A 418 12.65 12.70 18.07
N PRO A 419 13.89 12.59 17.51
CA PRO A 419 14.09 12.51 16.06
C PRO A 419 13.31 11.39 15.36
N LEU A 420 13.28 10.18 15.95
CA LEU A 420 12.59 9.03 15.37
C LEU A 420 11.08 9.28 15.26
N LEU A 421 10.46 9.78 16.33
CA LEU A 421 9.02 10.04 16.39
C LEU A 421 8.64 11.21 15.49
N HIS A 422 9.43 12.28 15.48
CA HIS A 422 9.23 13.43 14.58
C HIS A 422 9.25 13.00 13.11
N GLN A 423 10.32 12.29 12.70
CA GLN A 423 10.47 11.82 11.33
C GLN A 423 9.35 10.84 10.93
N LEU A 424 8.97 9.93 11.83
CA LEU A 424 7.87 9.01 11.59
C LEU A 424 6.55 9.76 11.37
N LEU A 425 6.19 10.68 12.27
CA LEU A 425 4.95 11.42 12.15
C LEU A 425 4.91 12.23 10.86
N LEU A 426 6.01 12.94 10.56
CA LEU A 426 6.12 13.73 9.34
C LEU A 426 5.94 12.85 8.09
N ALA A 427 6.61 11.70 8.02
CA ALA A 427 6.50 10.77 6.89
C ALA A 427 5.09 10.17 6.76
N GLU A 428 4.46 9.77 7.86
CA GLU A 428 3.11 9.21 7.84
C GLU A 428 2.08 10.25 7.39
N LEU A 429 2.19 11.50 7.87
CA LEU A 429 1.33 12.60 7.48
C LEU A 429 1.56 13.03 6.03
N GLU A 430 2.81 13.10 5.57
CA GLU A 430 3.17 13.46 4.19
C GLU A 430 2.59 12.47 3.18
N ALA A 431 2.51 11.19 3.56
CA ALA A 431 2.01 10.12 2.71
C ALA A 431 0.48 9.93 2.75
N LEU A 432 -0.24 10.73 3.55
CA LEU A 432 -1.70 10.74 3.53
C LEU A 432 -2.23 11.24 2.16
N PRO A 433 -3.45 10.81 1.77
CA PRO A 433 -4.17 11.28 0.59
C PRO A 433 -4.14 12.79 0.41
#